data_AF-W2KMR7-F1
#
_entry.id   AF-W2KMR7-F1
#
_cell.length_a   1.000
_cell.length_b   1.000
_cell.length_c   1.000
_cell.angle_alpha   90.00
_cell.angle_beta   90.00
_cell.angle_gamma   90.00
#
_symmetry.space_group_name_H-M   'P 1'
#
loop_
_entity.id
_entity.type
_entity.pdbx_description
1 polymer ?
#
loop_
_entity_poly.entity_id
_entity_poly.type
_entity_poly.pdbx_seq_one_letter_code
_entity_poly.pdbx_strand_id
1 'polypeptide(L)'
;MTFDVKIQHVESIEIVNLLQHYSDPEVNVMPVMQAIDVVTRHQASQSMSRAGRALYTMINTHTLQGGRELCLVYHQAVRKATETLVLNLNETSAVFYAPGPLMQMALAALRISNPRSIRNLTDKQLKSLSHTLPKVEATTTHRNDRSCSRTSATKFLNFQLNNVLFYS
;
A
#
# COMPACT_ATOMS: atom_id res chain seq x y z
N MET A 1 -7.48 16.66 12.71
CA MET A 1 -8.39 15.52 12.92
C MET A 1 -8.15 15.03 14.33
N THR A 2 -9.19 15.01 15.15
CA THR A 2 -9.08 14.61 16.56
C THR A 2 -9.81 13.29 16.71
N PHE A 3 -9.22 12.34 17.43
CA PHE A 3 -9.80 11.02 17.68
C PHE A 3 -9.94 10.82 19.18
N ASP A 4 -11.09 10.32 19.61
CA ASP A 4 -11.28 9.83 20.97
C ASP A 4 -11.01 8.33 21.00
N VAL A 5 -9.93 7.93 21.69
CA VAL A 5 -9.47 6.54 21.77
C VAL A 5 -9.55 6.06 23.21
N LYS A 6 -10.21 4.93 23.42
CA LYS A 6 -10.28 4.24 24.72
C LYS A 6 -9.46 2.95 24.67
N ILE A 7 -8.49 2.83 25.56
CA ILE A 7 -7.65 1.64 25.72
C ILE A 7 -8.02 0.97 27.04
N GLN A 8 -8.24 -0.34 27.03
CA GLN A 8 -8.55 -1.12 28.22
C GLN A 8 -7.74 -2.41 28.19
N HIS A 9 -7.30 -2.87 29.36
CA HIS A 9 -6.73 -4.20 29.51
C HIS A 9 -7.84 -5.25 29.32
N VAL A 10 -7.54 -6.29 28.56
CA VAL A 10 -8.48 -7.38 28.24
C VAL A 10 -7.96 -8.70 28.80
N GLU A 11 -6.69 -9.00 28.57
CA GLU A 11 -6.09 -10.28 28.96
C GLU A 11 -4.57 -10.13 29.08
N SER A 12 -3.95 -10.98 29.89
CA SER A 12 -2.50 -11.17 29.94
C SER A 12 -2.15 -12.48 29.22
N ILE A 13 -1.33 -12.39 28.17
CA ILE A 13 -0.92 -13.55 27.36
C ILE A 13 0.42 -14.06 27.87
N GLU A 14 0.45 -15.29 28.37
CA GLU A 14 1.68 -15.90 28.89
C GLU A 14 2.47 -16.58 27.77
N ILE A 15 3.66 -16.06 27.48
CA ILE A 15 4.56 -16.63 26.44
C ILE A 15 4.96 -18.08 26.81
N VAL A 16 4.99 -18.42 28.10
CA VAL A 16 5.33 -19.78 28.56
C VAL A 16 4.38 -20.85 28.00
N ASN A 17 3.14 -20.50 27.67
CA ASN A 17 2.17 -21.42 27.06
C ASN A 17 2.68 -21.95 25.72
N LEU A 18 3.52 -21.22 25.00
CA LEU A 18 4.17 -21.72 23.79
C LEU A 18 5.13 -22.87 24.10
N LEU A 19 5.98 -22.70 25.11
CA LEU A 19 6.95 -23.73 25.51
C LEU A 19 6.23 -24.96 26.07
N GLN A 20 5.23 -24.73 26.93
CA GLN A 20 4.40 -25.80 27.49
C GLN A 20 3.65 -26.56 26.40
N HIS A 21 3.14 -25.87 25.37
CA HIS A 21 2.44 -26.52 24.27
C HIS A 21 3.31 -27.50 23.45
N TYR A 22 4.64 -27.37 23.47
CA TYR A 22 5.52 -28.37 22.84
C TYR A 22 5.60 -29.67 23.64
N SER A 23 5.44 -29.60 24.96
CA SER A 23 5.41 -30.78 25.85
C SER A 23 3.99 -31.34 26.03
N ASP A 24 2.98 -30.47 26.01
CA ASP A 24 1.57 -30.79 26.21
C ASP A 24 0.69 -30.13 25.13
N PRO A 25 0.26 -30.87 24.10
CA PRO A 25 -0.57 -30.34 23.01
C PRO A 25 -1.93 -29.76 23.45
N GLU A 26 -2.41 -30.06 24.66
CA GLU A 26 -3.69 -29.54 25.18
C GLU A 26 -3.61 -28.07 25.61
N VAL A 27 -2.40 -27.56 25.85
CA VAL A 27 -2.20 -26.15 26.20
C VAL A 27 -2.59 -25.27 25.01
N ASN A 28 -3.49 -24.31 25.19
CA ASN A 28 -3.93 -23.44 24.09
C ASN A 28 -2.82 -22.45 23.69
N VAL A 29 -2.17 -22.71 22.56
CA VAL A 29 -1.08 -21.89 22.02
C VAL A 29 -1.56 -20.66 21.23
N MET A 30 -2.86 -20.59 20.90
CA MET A 30 -3.38 -19.60 19.94
C MET A 30 -3.20 -18.14 20.36
N PRO A 31 -3.44 -17.74 21.63
CA PRO A 31 -3.24 -16.35 22.05
C PRO A 31 -1.78 -15.89 21.86
N VAL A 32 -0.82 -16.74 22.23
CA VAL A 32 0.62 -16.45 22.06
C VAL A 32 0.99 -16.37 20.58
N MET A 33 0.50 -17.31 19.76
CA MET A 33 0.74 -17.30 18.31
C MET A 33 0.21 -16.03 17.64
N GLN A 34 -0.98 -15.59 18.02
CA GLN A 34 -1.57 -14.35 17.51
C GLN A 34 -0.79 -13.12 17.95
N ALA A 35 -0.38 -13.04 19.22
CA ALA A 35 0.45 -11.95 19.73
C ALA A 35 1.79 -11.87 18.98
N ILE A 36 2.47 -13.00 18.75
CA ILE A 36 3.72 -13.04 18.00
C ILE A 36 3.52 -12.62 16.53
N ASP A 37 2.45 -13.06 15.86
CA ASP A 37 2.12 -12.63 14.49
C ASP A 37 1.89 -11.11 14.41
N VAL A 38 1.20 -10.53 15.40
CA VAL A 38 0.99 -9.07 15.48
C VAL A 38 2.31 -8.32 15.67
N VAL A 39 3.16 -8.74 16.61
CA VAL A 39 4.45 -8.09 16.89
C VAL A 39 5.38 -8.17 15.69
N THR A 40 5.51 -9.35 15.07
CA THR A 40 6.38 -9.56 13.91
C THR A 40 5.94 -8.70 12.72
N ARG A 41 4.63 -8.61 12.48
CA ARG A 41 4.08 -7.72 11.44
C ARG A 41 4.25 -6.26 11.76
N HIS A 42 4.09 -5.88 13.02
CA HIS A 42 4.29 -4.51 13.46
C HIS A 42 5.73 -4.08 13.15
N GLN A 43 6.72 -4.89 13.54
CA GLN A 43 8.12 -4.62 13.28
C GLN A 43 8.41 -4.47 11.78
N ALA A 44 7.92 -5.38 10.94
CA ALA A 44 8.10 -5.26 9.49
C ALA A 44 7.40 -4.03 8.89
N SER A 45 6.26 -3.62 9.46
CA SER A 45 5.54 -2.42 9.00
C SER A 45 6.20 -1.09 9.39
N GLN A 46 7.24 -1.12 10.24
CA GLN A 46 8.03 0.08 10.56
C GLN A 46 8.94 0.50 9.39
N SER A 47 9.33 -0.45 8.53
CA SER A 47 10.22 -0.19 7.39
C SER A 47 9.57 -0.43 6.01
N MET A 48 8.36 -1.01 5.97
CA MET A 48 7.68 -1.39 4.74
C MET A 48 6.20 -0.97 4.74
N SER A 49 5.65 -0.74 3.55
CA SER A 49 4.23 -0.45 3.37
C SER A 49 3.39 -1.72 3.41
N ARG A 50 2.13 -1.60 3.86
CA ARG A 50 1.19 -2.73 3.95
C ARG A 50 0.09 -2.66 2.90
N ALA A 51 -0.21 -3.80 2.29
CA ALA A 51 -1.40 -4.02 1.46
C ALA A 51 -2.11 -5.29 1.97
N GLY A 52 -3.15 -5.12 2.80
CA GLY A 52 -3.76 -6.25 3.51
C GLY A 52 -2.76 -6.92 4.45
N ARG A 53 -2.47 -8.21 4.21
CA ARG A 53 -1.45 -8.99 4.96
C ARG A 53 -0.06 -9.00 4.31
N ALA A 54 0.06 -8.41 3.12
CA ALA A 54 1.32 -8.35 2.39
C ALA A 54 2.10 -7.07 2.75
N LEU A 55 3.41 -7.18 2.67
CA LEU A 55 4.34 -6.08 2.86
C LEU A 55 5.04 -5.77 1.54
N TYR A 56 5.30 -4.51 1.25
CA TYR A 56 6.01 -4.11 0.04
C TYR A 56 6.88 -2.90 0.30
N THR A 57 7.89 -2.75 -0.53
CA THR A 57 8.76 -1.57 -0.54
C THR A 57 8.84 -1.00 -1.95
N MET A 58 8.83 0.33 -2.04
CA MET A 58 9.08 1.08 -3.28
C MET A 58 10.57 1.46 -3.39
N ILE A 59 11.45 0.79 -2.65
CA ILE A 59 12.90 0.95 -2.71
C ILE A 59 13.46 -0.14 -3.63
N ASN A 60 14.43 0.22 -4.49
CA ASN A 60 15.09 -0.69 -5.44
C ASN A 60 14.11 -1.40 -6.38
N THR A 61 13.10 -0.68 -6.87
CA THR A 61 12.11 -1.21 -7.81
C THR A 61 12.68 -1.28 -9.23
N HIS A 62 12.01 -2.05 -10.09
CA HIS A 62 12.36 -2.09 -11.52
C HIS A 62 11.35 -1.30 -12.35
N THR A 63 11.83 -0.29 -13.08
CA THR A 63 10.98 0.53 -13.95
C THR A 63 10.39 -0.29 -15.10
N LEU A 64 9.09 -0.14 -15.30
CA LEU A 64 8.32 -0.70 -16.42
C LEU A 64 7.77 0.44 -17.30
N GLN A 65 7.35 0.07 -18.51
CA GLN A 65 6.69 1.02 -19.39
C GLN A 65 5.36 1.54 -18.79
N GLY A 66 5.04 2.80 -19.10
CA GLY A 66 3.77 3.40 -18.72
C GLY A 66 3.75 4.02 -17.33
N GLY A 67 4.91 4.39 -16.77
CA GLY A 67 5.00 5.00 -15.44
C GLY A 67 4.71 4.00 -14.33
N ARG A 68 5.11 2.74 -14.52
CA ARG A 68 4.88 1.63 -13.60
C ARG A 68 6.20 1.10 -13.08
N GLU A 69 6.16 0.48 -11.92
CA GLU A 69 7.31 -0.14 -11.28
C GLU A 69 6.94 -1.53 -10.81
N LEU A 70 7.81 -2.50 -11.07
CA LEU A 70 7.74 -3.82 -10.45
C LEU A 70 8.40 -3.74 -9.07
N CYS A 71 7.64 -4.11 -8.05
CA CYS A 71 8.05 -4.03 -6.66
C CYS A 71 7.97 -5.42 -6.02
N LEU A 72 8.89 -5.72 -5.13
CA LEU A 72 8.86 -6.94 -4.35
C LEU A 72 7.78 -6.85 -3.27
N VAL A 73 7.06 -7.96 -3.10
CA VAL A 73 5.98 -8.12 -2.14
C VAL A 73 6.24 -9.36 -1.30
N TYR A 74 6.22 -9.19 0.01
CA TYR A 74 6.52 -10.22 0.99
C TYR A 74 5.26 -10.66 1.72
N HIS A 75 5.04 -11.96 1.74
CA HIS A 75 4.03 -12.61 2.56
C HIS A 75 4.73 -13.29 3.72
N GLN A 76 4.32 -12.96 4.94
CA GLN A 76 4.87 -13.57 6.14
C GLN A 76 3.82 -14.29 6.96
N ALA A 77 4.21 -15.42 7.55
CA ALA A 77 3.39 -16.17 8.49
C ALA A 77 4.26 -16.83 9.56
N VAL A 78 4.00 -16.50 10.82
CA VAL A 78 4.56 -17.23 11.96
C VAL A 78 3.85 -18.57 12.05
N ARG A 79 4.62 -19.66 12.14
CA ARG A 79 4.09 -21.02 12.26
C ARG A 79 4.78 -21.76 13.40
N LYS A 80 4.01 -22.66 14.01
CA LYS A 80 4.55 -23.67 14.91
C LYS A 80 5.18 -24.80 14.07
N ALA A 81 6.41 -25.17 14.38
CA ALA A 81 7.06 -26.41 13.93
C ALA A 81 7.07 -27.43 15.09
N THR A 82 7.81 -28.55 14.98
CA THR A 82 7.80 -29.60 16.02
C THR A 82 8.36 -29.12 17.36
N GLU A 83 9.39 -28.27 17.35
CA GLU A 83 10.06 -27.80 18.58
C GLU A 83 10.42 -26.30 18.56
N THR A 84 10.03 -25.62 17.49
CA THR A 84 10.44 -24.23 17.25
C THR A 84 9.31 -23.44 16.61
N LEU A 85 9.44 -22.13 16.63
CA LEU A 85 8.69 -21.26 15.76
C LEU A 85 9.49 -20.98 14.50
N VAL A 86 8.80 -20.99 13.37
CA VAL A 86 9.38 -20.62 12.08
C VAL A 86 8.61 -19.44 11.52
N LEU A 87 9.35 -18.50 10.94
CA LEU A 87 8.78 -17.41 10.16
C LEU A 87 8.83 -17.82 8.69
N ASN A 88 7.69 -18.20 8.12
CA ASN A 88 7.59 -18.44 6.69
C ASN A 88 7.58 -17.10 5.97
N LEU A 89 8.58 -16.88 5.11
CA LEU A 89 8.68 -15.72 4.23
C LEU A 89 8.56 -16.19 2.78
N ASN A 90 7.64 -15.59 2.04
CA ASN A 90 7.49 -15.81 0.61
C ASN A 90 7.60 -14.48 -0.13
N GLU A 91 8.51 -14.43 -1.09
CA GLU A 91 8.70 -13.28 -1.98
C GLU A 91 7.88 -13.47 -3.25
N THR A 92 7.19 -12.42 -3.66
CA THR A 92 6.50 -12.30 -4.94
C THR A 92 6.77 -10.91 -5.52
N SER A 93 6.17 -10.58 -6.65
CA SER A 93 6.28 -9.25 -7.24
C SER A 93 4.91 -8.73 -7.66
N ALA A 94 4.72 -7.42 -7.53
CA ALA A 94 3.52 -6.73 -7.99
C ALA A 94 3.89 -5.44 -8.71
N VAL A 95 3.02 -5.03 -9.63
CA VAL A 95 3.19 -3.80 -10.41
C VAL A 95 2.43 -2.67 -9.74
N PHE A 96 3.15 -1.60 -9.41
CA PHE A 96 2.62 -0.35 -8.88
C PHE A 96 2.80 0.78 -9.89
N TYR A 97 2.09 1.88 -9.71
CA TYR A 97 2.45 3.12 -10.40
C TYR A 97 3.64 3.76 -9.69
N ALA A 98 4.57 4.28 -10.48
CA ALA A 98 5.70 5.05 -9.97
C ALA A 98 5.16 6.27 -9.20
N PRO A 99 5.60 6.52 -7.96
CA PRO A 99 5.21 7.72 -7.24
C PRO A 99 5.78 8.95 -7.95
N GLY A 100 4.96 10.00 -8.12
CA GLY A 100 5.42 11.21 -8.79
C GLY A 100 4.29 12.14 -9.22
N PRO A 101 4.63 13.18 -10.01
CA PRO A 101 3.65 14.11 -10.53
C PRO A 101 2.59 13.40 -11.38
N LEU A 102 1.31 13.62 -11.06
CA LEU A 102 0.17 13.00 -11.76
C LEU A 102 0.22 13.21 -13.28
N MET A 103 0.70 14.38 -13.72
CA MET A 103 0.88 14.70 -15.14
C MET A 103 1.88 13.75 -15.83
N GLN A 104 3.03 13.48 -15.21
CA GLN A 104 4.03 12.57 -15.76
C GLN A 104 3.50 11.13 -15.81
N MET A 105 2.75 10.71 -14.78
CA MET A 105 2.10 9.41 -14.77
C MET A 105 1.07 9.27 -15.90
N ALA A 106 0.24 10.29 -16.13
CA ALA A 106 -0.75 10.29 -17.21
C ALA A 106 -0.10 10.25 -18.60
N LEU A 107 0.95 11.05 -18.82
CA LEU A 107 1.73 11.06 -20.05
C LEU A 107 2.39 9.71 -20.32
N ALA A 108 3.00 9.11 -19.30
CA ALA A 108 3.60 7.80 -19.40
C ALA A 108 2.54 6.72 -19.72
N ALA A 109 1.40 6.73 -19.03
CA ALA A 109 0.30 5.80 -19.28
C ALA A 109 -0.26 5.89 -20.72
N LEU A 110 -0.30 7.09 -21.28
CA LEU A 110 -0.73 7.33 -22.66
C LEU A 110 0.39 7.17 -23.70
N ARG A 111 1.64 6.96 -23.27
CA ARG A 111 2.84 6.92 -24.13
C ARG A 111 3.00 8.22 -24.93
N ILE A 112 2.71 9.36 -24.30
CA ILE A 112 2.84 10.70 -24.88
C ILE A 112 4.05 11.38 -24.25
N SER A 113 4.99 11.86 -25.07
CA SER A 113 6.18 12.56 -24.58
C SER A 113 5.98 14.07 -24.44
N ASN A 114 5.02 14.66 -25.17
CA ASN A 114 4.76 16.10 -25.14
C ASN A 114 3.60 16.43 -24.17
N PRO A 115 3.86 17.15 -23.06
CA PRO A 115 2.83 17.54 -22.11
C PRO A 115 1.70 18.37 -22.73
N ARG A 116 1.99 19.17 -23.76
CA ARG A 116 0.99 20.01 -24.42
C ARG A 116 -0.11 19.18 -25.12
N SER A 117 0.20 17.96 -25.51
CA SER A 117 -0.74 17.05 -26.17
C SER A 117 -1.88 16.60 -25.25
N ILE A 118 -1.73 16.74 -23.92
CA ILE A 118 -2.80 16.38 -22.96
C ILE A 118 -4.02 17.31 -23.05
N ARG A 119 -3.88 18.48 -23.68
CA ARG A 119 -5.00 19.41 -23.90
C ARG A 119 -5.99 18.90 -24.95
N ASN A 120 -5.55 18.00 -25.83
CA ASN A 120 -6.31 17.51 -26.98
C ASN A 120 -6.37 15.97 -26.97
N LEU A 121 -6.75 15.37 -25.84
CA LEU A 121 -6.91 13.92 -25.75
C LEU A 121 -8.10 13.45 -26.58
N THR A 122 -7.91 12.37 -27.33
CA THR A 122 -9.01 11.67 -27.99
C THR A 122 -9.90 10.97 -26.97
N ASP A 123 -11.17 10.73 -27.29
CA ASP A 123 -12.10 9.98 -26.43
C ASP A 123 -11.55 8.61 -26.01
N LYS A 124 -10.79 7.97 -26.92
CA LYS A 124 -10.11 6.70 -26.65
C LYS A 124 -9.04 6.84 -25.56
N GLN A 125 -8.23 7.89 -25.61
CA GLN A 125 -7.20 8.17 -24.61
C GLN A 125 -7.83 8.57 -23.27
N LEU A 126 -8.89 9.38 -23.30
CA LEU A 126 -9.65 9.74 -22.10
C LEU A 126 -10.25 8.49 -21.44
N LYS A 127 -10.88 7.62 -22.22
CA LYS A 127 -11.41 6.33 -21.75
C LYS A 127 -10.29 5.46 -21.18
N SER A 128 -9.13 5.39 -21.83
CA SER A 128 -7.96 4.67 -21.31
C SER A 128 -7.54 5.19 -19.93
N LEU A 129 -7.36 6.51 -19.77
CA LEU A 129 -7.02 7.11 -18.47
C LEU A 129 -8.08 6.82 -17.40
N SER A 130 -9.36 6.87 -17.77
CA SER A 130 -10.46 6.58 -16.86
C SER A 130 -10.48 5.13 -16.36
N HIS A 131 -9.90 4.18 -17.10
CA HIS A 131 -9.71 2.80 -16.64
C HIS A 131 -8.42 2.62 -15.83
N THR A 132 -7.38 3.37 -16.16
CA THR A 132 -6.03 3.23 -15.59
C THR A 132 -5.87 3.89 -14.22
N LEU A 133 -6.45 5.07 -14.03
CA LEU A 133 -6.24 5.94 -12.85
C LEU A 133 -7.25 5.87 -11.67
N PRO A 134 -8.39 5.14 -11.68
CA PRO A 134 -9.36 5.13 -10.56
C PRO A 134 -8.81 4.76 -9.19
N LYS A 135 -7.77 3.93 -9.16
CA LYS A 135 -7.17 3.42 -7.94
C LYS A 135 -5.89 4.16 -7.53
N VAL A 136 -5.53 5.23 -8.25
CA VAL A 136 -4.38 6.07 -7.90
C VAL A 136 -4.87 7.16 -6.94
N GLU A 137 -4.26 7.27 -5.76
CA GLU A 137 -4.48 8.41 -4.88
C GLU A 137 -3.64 9.60 -5.35
N ALA A 138 -4.27 10.77 -5.47
CA ALA A 138 -3.57 12.02 -5.77
C ALA A 138 -3.66 12.98 -4.58
N THR A 139 -2.57 13.70 -4.37
CA THR A 139 -2.44 14.71 -3.32
C THR A 139 -2.14 16.06 -3.95
N THR A 140 -2.85 17.11 -3.54
CA THR A 140 -2.61 18.47 -4.03
C THR A 140 -1.37 19.06 -3.39
N THR A 141 -0.51 19.68 -4.20
CA THR A 141 0.75 20.29 -3.74
C THR A 141 0.68 21.82 -3.62
N HIS A 142 -0.43 22.46 -4.03
CA HIS A 142 -0.55 23.92 -4.10
C HIS A 142 -1.16 24.60 -2.87
N ARG A 143 -1.63 23.83 -1.86
CA ARG A 143 -2.22 24.36 -0.62
C ARG A 143 -1.41 23.85 0.56
N ASN A 144 -0.67 24.74 1.22
CA ASN A 144 0.17 24.42 2.37
C ASN A 144 -0.56 24.53 3.72
N ASP A 145 -1.80 25.03 3.68
CA ASP A 145 -2.55 25.64 4.78
C ASP A 145 -3.82 24.85 5.16
N ARG A 146 -4.12 23.75 4.46
CA ARG A 146 -5.16 22.78 4.84
C ARG A 146 -4.59 21.37 4.76
N SER A 147 -5.03 20.49 5.67
CA SER A 147 -4.67 19.07 5.64
C SER A 147 -4.86 18.50 4.24
N CYS A 148 -3.79 17.99 3.62
CA CYS A 148 -3.78 17.35 2.31
C CYS A 148 -5.06 16.56 2.04
N SER A 149 -5.93 17.07 1.16
CA SER A 149 -7.13 16.35 0.76
C SER A 149 -6.75 15.24 -0.20
N ARG A 150 -6.54 14.02 0.32
CA ARG A 150 -6.40 12.81 -0.50
C ARG A 150 -7.67 12.60 -1.29
N THR A 151 -7.57 12.59 -2.62
CA THR A 151 -8.71 12.28 -3.50
C THR A 151 -8.25 11.32 -4.58
N SER A 152 -9.13 10.41 -5.02
CA SER A 152 -8.86 9.54 -6.16
C SER A 152 -8.48 10.38 -7.39
N ALA A 153 -7.43 9.98 -8.11
CA ALA A 153 -6.95 10.63 -9.32
C ALA A 153 -8.05 10.76 -10.37
N THR A 154 -9.01 9.83 -10.45
CA THR A 154 -10.14 9.94 -11.38
C THR A 154 -11.11 11.06 -11.01
N LYS A 155 -11.32 11.35 -9.73
CA LYS A 155 -12.08 12.53 -9.31
C LYS A 155 -11.32 13.82 -9.64
N PHE A 156 -9.99 13.83 -9.48
CA PHE A 156 -9.16 14.97 -9.87
C PHE A 156 -9.13 15.20 -11.38
N LEU A 157 -8.93 14.16 -12.20
CA LEU A 157 -8.92 14.28 -13.65
C LEU A 157 -10.29 14.67 -14.20
N ASN A 158 -11.39 14.10 -13.71
CA ASN A 158 -12.73 14.54 -14.14
C ASN A 158 -13.05 15.98 -13.73
N PHE A 159 -12.57 16.46 -12.57
CA PHE A 159 -12.74 17.85 -12.15
C PHE A 159 -11.89 18.81 -13.00
N GLN A 160 -10.63 18.46 -13.29
CA GLN A 160 -9.73 19.27 -14.14
C GLN A 160 -10.17 19.29 -15.60
N LEU A 161 -10.65 18.16 -16.14
CA LEU A 161 -11.04 18.03 -17.54
C LEU A 161 -12.42 18.61 -17.83
N ASN A 162 -13.35 18.62 -16.87
CA ASN A 162 -14.71 19.11 -17.10
C ASN A 162 -14.96 20.54 -16.61
N ASN A 163 -14.16 21.10 -15.68
CA ASN A 163 -14.53 22.37 -15.05
C ASN A 163 -13.47 23.48 -14.97
N VAL A 164 -12.15 23.22 -15.03
CA VAL A 164 -11.17 24.33 -14.95
C VAL A 164 -9.82 23.95 -15.57
N LEU A 165 -9.46 24.66 -16.64
CA LEU A 165 -8.06 24.89 -17.05
C LEU A 165 -7.36 25.65 -15.92
N PHE A 166 -6.63 24.96 -15.04
CA PHE A 166 -5.74 25.66 -14.11
C PHE A 166 -4.47 26.06 -14.85
N TYR A 167 -4.36 27.37 -15.07
CA TYR A 167 -3.19 28.06 -15.59
C TYR A 167 -2.00 27.90 -14.63
N SER A 168 -0.86 27.52 -15.20
CA SER A 168 0.44 28.09 -14.86
C SER A 168 1.05 28.61 -16.15
#